data_AF-N9ZMV8-F1
#
_entry.id   AF-N9ZMV8-F1
#
_cell.length_a   1.000
_cell.length_b   1.000
_cell.length_c   1.000
_cell.angle_alpha   90.00
_cell.angle_beta   90.00
_cell.angle_gamma   90.00
#
_symmetry.space_group_name_H-M   'P 1'
#
loop_
_entity.id
_entity.type
_entity.pdbx_description
1 polymer ?
#
loop_
_entity_poly.entity_id
_entity_poly.type
_entity_poly.pdbx_seq_one_letter_code
_entity_poly.pdbx_strand_id
1 'polypeptide(L)' 'MGLIFGSNPIQLTIMAQGATIIGAPLVTVMLMLLSSKESVLGKHKNSKVTTVIGWVAVLWVVFLSVNQILLWNGIAL' A
#
# COMPACT_ATOMS: atom_id res chain seq x y z
N MET A 1 -14.83 1.36 -27.36
CA MET A 1 -14.12 2.51 -26.74
C MET A 1 -15.07 3.69 -26.52
N GLY A 2 -16.24 3.50 -25.88
CA GLY A 2 -17.27 4.55 -25.82
C GLY A 2 -18.04 4.67 -24.48
N LEU A 3 -17.69 3.90 -23.45
CA LEU A 3 -18.41 3.89 -22.17
C LEU A 3 -17.71 4.65 -21.04
N ILE A 4 -16.46 5.11 -21.24
CA ILE A 4 -15.65 5.68 -20.15
C ILE A 4 -15.76 7.22 -20.04
N PHE A 5 -16.27 7.90 -21.08
CA PHE A 5 -16.36 9.37 -21.12
C PHE A 5 -17.66 9.96 -20.55
N GLY A 6 -18.64 9.13 -20.16
CA GLY A 6 -19.88 9.59 -19.50
C GLY A 6 -19.87 9.43 -17.96
N SER A 7 -18.85 8.77 -17.42
CA SER A 7 -18.67 8.55 -15.99
C SER A 7 -18.15 9.82 -15.32
N ASN A 8 -18.74 10.22 -14.19
CA ASN A 8 -18.30 11.37 -13.41
C ASN A 8 -16.76 11.29 -13.20
N PRO A 9 -15.97 12.33 -13.56
CA PRO A 9 -14.51 12.28 -13.49
C PRO A 9 -13.97 11.84 -12.13
N ILE A 10 -14.71 12.11 -11.06
CA ILE A 10 -14.40 11.65 -9.70
C ILE A 10 -14.33 10.11 -9.64
N GLN A 11 -15.26 9.40 -10.26
CA GLN A 11 -15.26 7.93 -10.30
C GLN A 11 -14.10 7.36 -11.11
N LEU A 12 -13.76 7.98 -12.24
CA LEU A 12 -12.60 7.56 -13.04
C LEU A 12 -11.31 7.65 -12.23
N THR A 13 -11.14 8.73 -11.46
CA THR A 13 -10.00 8.91 -10.56
C THR A 13 -10.01 7.90 -9.40
N ILE A 14 -11.18 7.51 -8.87
CA ILE A 14 -11.28 6.45 -7.86
C ILE A 14 -10.86 5.09 -8.46
N MET A 15 -11.32 4.76 -9.67
CA MET A 15 -10.93 3.51 -10.36
C MET A 15 -9.42 3.46 -10.65
N ALA A 16 -8.82 4.59 -11.06
CA ALA A 16 -7.39 4.68 -11.29
C ALA A 16 -6.57 4.46 -10.00
N GLN A 17 -7.07 4.96 -8.86
CA GLN A 17 -6.45 4.76 -7.55
C GLN A 17 -6.65 3.34 -7.00
N GLY A 18 -7.61 2.57 -7.54
CA GLY A 18 -7.76 1.15 -7.29
C GLY A 18 -6.47 0.35 -7.51
N ALA A 19 -5.72 0.67 -8.56
CA ALA A 19 -4.42 0.04 -8.83
C ALA A 19 -3.37 0.36 -7.75
N THR A 20 -3.36 1.58 -7.22
CA THR A 20 -2.45 1.99 -6.14
C THR A 20 -2.82 1.38 -4.79
N ILE A 21 -4.10 1.13 -4.54
CA ILE A 21 -4.59 0.47 -3.31
C ILE A 21 -3.99 -0.94 -3.17
N ILE A 22 -3.82 -1.65 -4.29
CA ILE A 22 -3.20 -2.99 -4.32
C ILE A 22 -1.68 -2.91 -4.48
N GLY A 23 -1.17 -1.98 -5.30
CA GLY A 23 0.26 -1.86 -5.58
C GLY A 23 1.09 -1.38 -4.39
N ALA A 24 0.60 -0.38 -3.64
CA ALA A 24 1.31 0.20 -2.50
C ALA A 24 1.69 -0.80 -1.39
N PRO A 25 0.78 -1.68 -0.88
CA PRO A 25 1.13 -2.65 0.14
C PRO A 25 2.12 -3.70 -0.36
N LEU A 26 2.00 -4.15 -1.62
CA LEU A 26 2.95 -5.09 -2.23
C LEU A 26 4.37 -4.52 -2.28
N VAL A 27 4.52 -3.28 -2.77
CA VAL A 27 5.81 -2.60 -2.84
C VAL A 27 6.36 -2.35 -1.43
N THR A 28 5.51 -1.94 -0.49
CA THR A 28 5.92 -1.66 0.90
C THR A 28 6.41 -2.93 1.60
N VAL A 29 5.74 -4.07 1.42
CA VAL A 29 6.21 -5.37 1.93
C VAL A 29 7.55 -5.75 1.31
N MET A 30 7.72 -5.58 -0.01
CA MET A 30 8.98 -5.88 -0.68
C MET A 30 10.13 -4.99 -0.18
N LEU A 31 9.90 -3.69 -0.04
CA LEU A 31 10.86 -2.75 0.53
C LEU A 31 11.20 -3.09 1.98
N MET A 32 10.23 -3.56 2.75
CA MET A 32 10.47 -4.00 4.13
C MET A 32 11.33 -5.28 4.19
N LEU A 33 11.04 -6.26 3.33
CA LEU A 33 11.82 -7.49 3.23
C LEU A 33 13.27 -7.23 2.78
N LEU A 34 13.45 -6.30 1.83
CA LEU A 34 14.76 -5.84 1.38
C LEU A 34 15.50 -5.06 2.48
N SER A 35 14.81 -4.14 3.17
CA SER A 35 15.42 -3.33 4.23
C SER A 35 15.69 -4.09 5.53
N SER A 36 15.07 -5.25 5.72
CA SER A 36 15.37 -6.15 6.84
C SER A 36 16.52 -7.12 6.54
N LYS A 37 16.95 -7.26 5.28
CA LYS A 37 18.10 -8.10 4.93
C LYS A 37 19.42 -7.34 5.12
N GLU A 38 20.20 -7.81 6.10
CA GLU A 38 21.59 -7.41 6.34
C GLU A 38 22.48 -7.61 5.10
N SER A 39 22.11 -8.58 4.25
CA SER A 39 22.71 -8.85 2.93
C SER A 39 22.59 -7.71 1.91
N VAL A 40 21.68 -6.74 2.10
CA VAL A 40 21.46 -5.61 1.18
C VAL A 40 21.93 -4.28 1.78
N LEU A 41 21.84 -4.10 3.10
CA LEU A 41 22.19 -2.84 3.80
C LEU A 41 23.55 -2.85 4.52
N GLY A 42 24.23 -4.00 4.62
CA GLY A 42 25.58 -4.08 5.19
C GLY A 42 25.68 -3.56 6.63
N LYS A 43 26.65 -2.66 6.90
CA LYS A 43 26.98 -2.12 8.24
C LYS A 43 25.97 -1.10 8.81
N HIS A 44 25.00 -0.61 8.02
CA HIS A 44 23.93 0.29 8.49
C HIS A 44 22.68 -0.51 8.84
N LYS A 45 22.87 -1.57 9.64
CA LYS A 45 21.78 -2.45 10.07
C LYS A 45 20.74 -1.60 10.81
N ASN A 46 19.50 -1.67 10.36
CA ASN A 46 18.39 -1.08 11.08
C ASN A 46 18.43 -1.57 12.54
N SER A 47 18.45 -0.64 13.49
CA SER A 47 18.31 -0.97 14.91
C SER A 47 16.99 -1.74 15.11
N LYS A 48 16.90 -2.59 16.14
CA LYS A 48 15.68 -3.37 16.44
C LYS A 48 14.42 -2.48 16.47
N VAL A 49 14.59 -1.21 16.86
CA VAL A 49 13.56 -0.16 16.85
C VAL A 49 13.06 0.14 15.43
N THR A 50 13.94 0.30 14.45
CA THR A 50 13.54 0.65 13.07
C THR A 50 12.87 -0.53 12.37
N THR A 51 13.22 -1.77 12.70
CA THR A 51 12.50 -2.96 12.23
C THR A 51 11.08 -3.02 12.81
N VAL A 52 10.90 -2.69 14.09
CA VAL A 52 9.56 -2.64 14.72
C VAL A 52 8.70 -1.53 14.08
N ILE A 53 9.27 -0.34 13.88
CA ILE A 53 8.58 0.77 13.20
C ILE A 53 8.22 0.39 11.75
N GLY A 54 9.14 -0.27 11.04
CA GLY A 54 8.88 -0.78 9.69
C GLY A 54 7.70 -1.77 9.66
N TRP A 55 7.62 -2.65 10.66
CA TRP A 55 6.53 -3.64 10.73
C TRP A 55 5.20 -2.95 11.02
N VAL A 56 5.18 -1.98 11.93
CA VAL A 56 4.00 -1.15 12.20
C VAL A 56 3.56 -0.39 10.95
N ALA A 57 4.50 0.17 10.18
CA ALA A 57 4.19 0.87 8.93
C ALA A 57 3.62 -0.07 7.86
N VAL A 58 4.19 -1.28 7.69
CA VAL A 58 3.62 -2.29 6.79
C VAL A 58 2.22 -2.69 7.22
N LEU A 59 2.01 -2.95 8.52
CA LEU A 59 0.69 -3.30 9.06
C LEU A 59 -0.33 -2.19 8.82
N TRP A 60 0.08 -0.94 8.99
CA TRP A 60 -0.75 0.24 8.72
C TRP A 60 -1.11 0.39 7.24
N VAL A 61 -0.14 0.22 6.33
CA VAL A 61 -0.39 0.30 4.89
C VAL A 61 -1.32 -0.82 4.43
N VAL A 62 -1.16 -2.04 4.95
CA VAL A 62 -2.07 -3.15 4.68
C VAL A 62 -3.47 -2.84 5.20
N PHE A 63 -3.60 -2.29 6.41
CA PHE A 63 -4.88 -1.87 6.98
C PHE A 63 -5.56 -0.81 6.10
N LEU A 64 -4.83 0.21 5.66
CA LEU A 64 -5.35 1.24 4.77
C LEU A 64 -5.80 0.66 3.43
N SER A 65 -5.04 -0.27 2.85
CA SER A 65 -5.44 -0.94 1.61
C SER A 65 -6.72 -1.75 1.77
N VAL A 66 -6.90 -2.47 2.88
CA VAL A 66 -8.12 -3.21 3.16
C VAL A 66 -9.30 -2.27 3.40
N ASN A 67 -9.11 -1.18 4.15
CA ASN A 67 -10.14 -0.18 4.40
C ASN A 67 -10.59 0.50 3.09
N GLN A 68 -9.66 0.80 2.19
CA GLN A 68 -9.95 1.35 0.85
C GLN A 68 -10.76 0.37 -0.01
N ILE A 69 -10.46 -0.93 0.04
CA ILE A 69 -11.25 -1.97 -0.65
C ILE A 69 -12.66 -2.08 -0.06
N LEU A 70 -12.79 -2.02 1.28
CA LEU A 70 -14.09 -2.05 1.95
C LEU A 70 -14.93 -0.81 1.63
N LEU A 71 -14.32 0.38 1.64
CA LEU A 71 -14.97 1.63 1.25
C LEU A 71 -15.46 1.59 -0.20
N TRP A 72 -14.68 0.99 -1.11
CA TRP A 72 -15.13 0.76 -2.49
C TRP A 72 -16.34 -0.19 -2.53
N ASN A 73 -16.39 -1.21 -1.68
CA ASN A 73 -17.57 -2.06 -1.52
C ASN A 73 -18.71 -1.40 -0.70
N GLY A 74 -18.58 -0.13 -0.31
CA GLY A 74 -19.59 0.62 0.44
C GLY A 74 -19.64 0.32 1.94
N ILE A 75 -18.63 -0.38 2.48
CA ILE A 75 -18.53 -0.77 3.88
C ILE A 75 -17.44 0.09 4.55
N ALA A 76 -17.81 0.92 5.52
CA ALA A 76 -16.85 1.68 6.32
C ALA A 76 -16.52 0.92 7.61
N LEU A 77 -15.22 0.73 7.88
CA LEU A 77 -14.67 0.21 9.14
C LEU A 77 -14.34 1.38 10.08
#